data_AF-A0A8H6DX40-F1
#
_entry.id   AF-A0A8H6DX40-F1
#
_cell.length_a   1.000
_cell.length_b   1.000
_cell.length_c   1.000
_cell.angle_alpha   90.00
_cell.angle_beta   90.00
_cell.angle_gamma   90.00
#
_symmetry.space_group_name_H-M   'P 1'
#
loop_
_entity.id
_entity.type
_entity.pdbx_description
1 polymer ?
#
loop_
_entity_poly.entity_id
_entity_poly.type
_entity_poly.pdbx_seq_one_letter_code
_entity_poly.pdbx_strand_id
1 'polypeptide(L)'
;MSSSVQDPEVLVHSDDPSHPANHICTLCAKFYNLGWRGAGCCIHTHSQWAVLVTLLVERDFGKDACFEIEEIEQIKGIPKGRGKQGNLGYYDRLRIPIIENTAHEEDLRESLEEAMEKYPDSYAILVRRHGIYVWGDNVHKAKTQCESIDYILQLAVEMKKLGLPWTR
;
A
#
# COMPACT_ATOMS: atom_id res chain seq x y z
N MET A 1 33.68 -25.51 -21.87
CA MET A 1 32.94 -24.34 -22.40
C MET A 1 32.11 -23.79 -21.25
N SER A 2 32.41 -22.56 -20.82
CA SER A 2 31.76 -21.90 -19.69
C SER A 2 30.28 -21.68 -20.01
N SER A 3 29.37 -22.19 -19.18
CA SER A 3 27.97 -21.77 -19.21
C SER A 3 27.92 -20.29 -18.83
N SER A 4 27.55 -19.42 -19.76
CA SER A 4 27.23 -18.04 -19.47
C SER A 4 26.14 -18.01 -18.40
N VAL A 5 26.47 -17.55 -17.20
CA VAL A 5 25.47 -17.25 -16.18
C VAL A 5 24.61 -16.15 -16.77
N GLN A 6 23.36 -16.47 -17.11
CA GLN A 6 22.37 -15.46 -17.48
C GLN A 6 22.27 -14.49 -16.31
N ASP A 7 22.36 -13.19 -16.62
CA ASP A 7 22.11 -12.14 -15.65
C ASP A 7 20.70 -12.35 -15.04
N PRO A 8 20.59 -12.59 -13.72
CA PRO A 8 19.30 -12.84 -13.09
C PRO A 8 18.35 -11.63 -13.16
N GLU A 9 18.86 -10.43 -13.47
CA GLU A 9 18.08 -9.20 -13.55
C GLU A 9 17.42 -8.96 -14.91
N VAL A 10 17.73 -9.78 -15.93
CA VAL A 10 17.19 -9.62 -17.30
C VAL A 10 15.66 -9.68 -17.37
N LEU A 11 15.00 -10.29 -16.38
CA LEU A 11 13.54 -10.39 -16.30
C LEU A 11 12.89 -9.22 -15.56
N VAL A 12 13.68 -8.37 -14.91
CA VAL A 12 13.20 -7.27 -14.06
C VAL A 12 13.28 -5.94 -14.79
N HIS A 13 14.16 -5.83 -15.79
CA HIS A 13 14.30 -4.65 -16.63
C HIS A 13 13.73 -4.90 -18.03
N SER A 14 13.08 -3.88 -18.59
CA SER A 14 12.62 -3.88 -19.97
C SER A 14 13.34 -2.78 -20.74
N ASP A 15 13.75 -3.05 -21.97
CA ASP A 15 14.33 -2.04 -22.87
C ASP A 15 13.26 -1.04 -23.38
N ASP A 16 11.98 -1.39 -23.25
CA ASP A 16 10.87 -0.47 -23.53
C ASP A 16 10.70 0.52 -22.37
N PRO A 17 10.97 1.83 -22.56
CA PRO A 17 10.88 2.82 -21.51
C PRO A 17 9.44 3.00 -20.97
N SER A 18 8.43 2.58 -21.74
CA SER A 18 7.01 2.65 -21.37
C SER A 18 6.49 1.39 -20.64
N HIS A 19 7.35 0.38 -20.45
CA HIS A 19 6.93 -0.88 -19.87
C HIS A 19 6.59 -0.73 -18.36
N PRO A 20 5.51 -1.35 -17.85
CA PRO A 20 5.13 -1.25 -16.43
C PRO A 20 6.23 -1.65 -15.44
N ALA A 21 7.09 -2.61 -15.81
CA ALA A 21 8.24 -3.02 -14.99
C ALA A 21 9.20 -1.85 -14.69
N ASN A 22 9.27 -0.85 -15.58
CA ASN A 22 10.11 0.33 -15.40
C ASN A 22 9.37 1.44 -14.64
N HIS A 23 8.09 1.70 -14.97
CA HIS A 23 7.32 2.79 -14.36
C HIS A 23 6.99 2.56 -12.89
N ILE A 24 6.54 1.35 -12.51
CA ILE A 24 6.25 0.98 -11.12
C ILE A 24 7.49 1.14 -10.25
N CYS A 25 8.64 0.67 -10.75
CA CYS A 25 9.92 0.82 -10.08
C CYS A 25 10.32 2.30 -9.95
N THR A 26 10.02 3.13 -10.96
CA THR A 26 10.31 4.58 -10.92
C THR A 26 9.48 5.29 -9.86
N LEU A 27 8.18 4.97 -9.73
CA LEU A 27 7.33 5.55 -8.70
C LEU A 27 7.74 5.05 -7.30
N CYS A 28 8.06 3.76 -7.14
CA CYS A 28 8.64 3.23 -5.90
C CYS A 28 9.97 3.91 -5.56
N ALA A 29 10.85 4.15 -6.55
CA ALA A 29 12.15 4.80 -6.36
C ALA A 29 12.01 6.23 -5.82
N LYS A 30 10.90 6.94 -6.14
CA LYS A 30 10.63 8.28 -5.60
C LYS A 30 10.45 8.29 -4.09
N PHE A 31 9.95 7.23 -3.47
CA PHE A 31 9.90 7.12 -2.01
C PHE A 31 11.29 7.26 -1.36
N TYR A 32 12.31 6.70 -2.01
CA TYR A 32 13.70 6.76 -1.56
C TYR A 32 14.38 8.07 -2.00
N ASN A 33 14.28 8.42 -3.28
CA ASN A 33 15.06 9.50 -3.90
C ASN A 33 14.54 10.89 -3.55
N LEU A 34 13.24 11.05 -3.31
CA LEU A 34 12.63 12.32 -2.90
C LEU A 34 12.45 12.40 -1.38
N GLY A 35 12.91 11.39 -0.63
CA GLY A 35 12.82 11.34 0.82
C GLY A 35 11.38 11.38 1.34
N TRP A 36 10.39 10.95 0.53
CA TRP A 36 9.00 10.92 0.96
C TRP A 36 8.90 10.08 2.23
N ARG A 37 8.53 10.76 3.32
CA ARG A 37 8.38 10.20 4.66
C ARG A 37 9.66 9.57 5.27
N GLY A 38 10.83 9.73 4.65
CA GLY A 38 12.06 9.04 5.07
C GLY A 38 12.02 7.53 4.84
N ALA A 39 11.23 7.07 3.86
CA ALA A 39 11.10 5.66 3.54
C ALA A 39 12.44 5.10 3.02
N GLY A 40 12.84 3.97 3.61
CA GLY A 40 13.96 3.15 3.14
C GLY A 40 13.51 1.89 2.41
N CYS A 41 12.19 1.68 2.28
CA CYS A 41 11.60 0.71 1.37
C CYS A 41 10.14 1.05 1.01
N CYS A 42 9.74 0.80 -0.25
CA CYS A 42 8.34 0.81 -0.70
C CYS A 42 8.04 -0.50 -1.43
N ILE A 43 6.90 -1.10 -1.11
CA ILE A 43 6.33 -2.30 -1.73
C ILE A 43 5.02 -1.91 -2.39
N HIS A 44 4.89 -2.24 -3.66
CA HIS A 44 3.66 -2.10 -4.42
C HIS A 44 3.11 -3.48 -4.77
N THR A 45 1.81 -3.70 -4.56
CA THR A 45 1.15 -4.95 -4.93
C THR A 45 -0.18 -4.69 -5.63
N HIS A 46 -0.55 -5.58 -6.55
CA HIS A 46 -1.89 -5.67 -7.13
C HIS A 46 -2.73 -6.73 -6.42
N SER A 47 -2.70 -6.73 -5.08
CA SER A 47 -3.47 -7.70 -4.30
C SER A 47 -4.96 -7.62 -4.65
N GLN A 48 -5.58 -8.78 -4.90
CA GLN A 48 -7.01 -8.87 -5.14
C GLN A 48 -7.81 -8.34 -3.95
N TRP A 49 -7.30 -8.49 -2.73
CA TRP A 49 -7.93 -7.99 -1.51
C TRP A 49 -7.91 -6.46 -1.44
N ALA A 50 -6.78 -5.84 -1.81
CA ALA A 50 -6.67 -4.39 -1.93
C ALA A 50 -7.71 -3.85 -2.92
N VAL A 51 -7.79 -4.44 -4.11
CA VAL A 51 -8.77 -4.07 -5.14
C VAL A 51 -10.20 -4.19 -4.62
N LEU A 52 -10.58 -5.34 -4.04
CA LEU A 52 -11.94 -5.57 -3.55
C LEU A 52 -12.32 -4.61 -2.42
N VAL A 53 -11.43 -4.35 -1.47
CA VAL A 53 -11.70 -3.40 -0.38
C VAL A 53 -11.97 -2.01 -0.92
N THR A 54 -11.22 -1.54 -1.94
CA THR A 54 -11.49 -0.22 -2.53
C THR A 54 -12.91 -0.10 -3.10
N LEU A 55 -13.42 -1.17 -3.70
CA LEU A 55 -14.77 -1.22 -4.27
C LEU A 55 -15.87 -1.34 -3.20
N LEU A 56 -15.60 -2.09 -2.14
CA LEU A 56 -16.52 -2.19 -1.00
C LEU A 56 -16.63 -0.83 -0.30
N VAL A 57 -15.51 -0.13 -0.11
CA VAL A 57 -15.51 1.21 0.49
C VAL A 57 -16.28 2.21 -0.38
N GLU A 58 -16.03 2.20 -1.69
CA GLU A 58 -16.79 3.02 -2.65
C GLU A 58 -18.30 2.85 -2.50
N ARG A 59 -18.76 1.59 -2.50
CA ARG A 59 -20.17 1.24 -2.51
C ARG A 59 -20.85 1.62 -1.20
N ASP A 60 -20.19 1.39 -0.06
CA ASP A 60 -20.84 1.44 1.25
C ASP A 60 -20.60 2.75 2.00
N PHE A 61 -19.47 3.41 1.78
CA PHE A 61 -19.06 4.62 2.51
C PHE A 61 -18.82 5.83 1.60
N GLY A 62 -18.81 5.62 0.28
CA GLY A 62 -18.65 6.68 -0.72
C GLY A 62 -17.23 6.80 -1.26
N LYS A 63 -17.09 7.61 -2.32
CA LYS A 63 -15.85 7.71 -3.09
C LYS A 63 -14.67 8.26 -2.28
N ASP A 64 -14.92 9.26 -1.43
CA ASP A 64 -13.86 9.97 -0.69
C ASP A 64 -13.51 9.32 0.67
N ALA A 65 -14.11 8.16 0.98
CA ALA A 65 -13.89 7.46 2.24
C ALA A 65 -12.54 6.72 2.27
N CYS A 66 -11.98 6.59 3.48
CA CYS A 66 -10.84 5.71 3.75
C CYS A 66 -11.31 4.29 4.06
N PHE A 67 -10.42 3.31 3.87
CA PHE A 67 -10.61 2.00 4.51
C PHE A 67 -10.31 2.13 6.00
N GLU A 68 -11.21 1.63 6.85
CA GLU A 68 -11.09 1.66 8.30
C GLU A 68 -11.48 0.33 8.92
N ILE A 69 -10.69 -0.13 9.90
CA ILE A 69 -10.95 -1.34 10.68
C ILE A 69 -10.26 -1.23 12.05
N GLU A 70 -10.86 -1.80 13.08
CA GLU A 70 -10.35 -1.80 14.46
C GLU A 70 -10.57 -3.16 15.12
N GLU A 71 -9.96 -3.39 16.29
CA GLU A 71 -10.12 -4.62 17.09
C GLU A 71 -9.67 -5.91 16.39
N ILE A 72 -8.71 -5.80 15.48
CA ILE A 72 -8.00 -6.92 14.85
C ILE A 72 -6.55 -6.95 15.32
N GLU A 73 -6.09 -8.07 15.89
CA GLU A 73 -4.73 -8.19 16.47
C GLU A 73 -3.60 -7.83 15.49
N GLN A 74 -3.80 -8.12 14.21
CA GLN A 74 -2.82 -7.87 13.16
C GLN A 74 -2.49 -6.37 12.97
N ILE A 75 -3.34 -5.44 13.43
CA ILE A 75 -3.04 -3.98 13.34
C ILE A 75 -1.79 -3.60 14.14
N LYS A 76 -1.38 -4.40 15.12
CA LYS A 76 -0.13 -4.22 15.89
C LYS A 76 1.13 -4.35 15.05
N GLY A 77 1.03 -4.83 13.80
CA GLY A 77 2.10 -4.80 12.82
C GLY A 77 2.34 -3.41 12.19
N ILE A 78 1.45 -2.44 12.43
CA ILE A 78 1.45 -1.14 11.74
C ILE A 78 1.94 -0.03 12.69
N PRO A 79 2.90 0.82 12.29
CA PRO A 79 3.35 1.94 13.10
C PRO A 79 2.24 2.96 13.39
N LYS A 80 2.32 3.68 14.52
CA LYS A 80 1.32 4.70 14.91
C LYS A 80 1.31 5.96 14.04
N GLY A 81 2.36 6.15 13.24
CA GLY A 81 2.57 7.36 12.46
C GLY A 81 3.97 7.94 12.60
N ARG A 82 4.31 8.88 11.71
CA ARG A 82 5.65 9.46 11.63
C ARG A 82 5.98 10.24 12.90
N GLY A 83 7.15 9.96 13.48
CA GLY A 83 7.61 10.62 14.71
C GLY A 83 6.95 10.10 15.98
N LYS A 84 6.06 9.11 15.89
CA LYS A 84 5.43 8.46 17.05
C LYS A 84 6.16 7.16 17.37
N GLN A 85 6.29 6.85 18.66
CA GLN A 85 6.93 5.63 19.10
C GLN A 85 5.94 4.46 19.13
N GLY A 86 6.35 3.33 18.54
CA GLY A 86 5.63 2.07 18.58
C GLY A 86 4.58 1.90 17.49
N ASN A 87 3.85 0.79 17.62
CA ASN A 87 2.83 0.35 16.68
C ASN A 87 1.43 0.57 17.26
N LEU A 88 0.42 0.53 16.40
CA LEU A 88 -0.99 0.54 16.80
C LEU A 88 -1.24 -0.55 17.86
N GLY A 89 -2.09 -0.25 18.82
CA GLY A 89 -2.63 -1.21 19.79
C GLY A 89 -3.91 -1.86 19.27
N TYR A 90 -4.38 -2.91 19.95
CA TYR A 90 -5.60 -3.64 19.59
C TYR A 90 -6.85 -2.75 19.48
N TYR A 91 -6.96 -1.73 20.34
CA TYR A 91 -8.09 -0.79 20.34
C TYR A 91 -7.88 0.43 19.43
N ASP A 92 -6.72 0.55 18.79
CA ASP A 92 -6.51 1.62 17.82
C ASP A 92 -7.25 1.28 16.51
N ARG A 93 -7.61 2.32 15.75
CA ARG A 93 -8.21 2.17 14.43
C ARG A 93 -7.15 2.30 13.34
N LEU A 94 -7.04 1.27 12.51
CA LEU A 94 -6.28 1.37 11.26
C LEU A 94 -7.11 2.17 10.25
N ARG A 95 -6.50 3.21 9.67
CA ARG A 95 -7.08 4.02 8.59
C ARG A 95 -6.10 4.06 7.42
N ILE A 96 -6.56 3.62 6.24
CA ILE A 96 -5.78 3.65 5.00
C ILE A 96 -6.52 4.52 3.97
N PRO A 97 -5.92 5.62 3.51
CA PRO A 97 -6.52 6.45 2.46
C PRO A 97 -6.60 5.69 1.12
N ILE A 98 -7.65 6.02 0.35
CA ILE A 98 -7.89 5.47 -0.98
C ILE A 98 -7.86 6.63 -1.98
N ILE A 99 -7.02 6.52 -2.99
CA ILE A 99 -6.98 7.45 -4.12
C ILE A 99 -7.56 6.80 -5.38
N GLU A 100 -7.97 7.62 -6.34
CA GLU A 100 -8.40 7.13 -7.65
C GLU A 100 -7.20 6.65 -8.47
N ASN A 101 -7.44 5.63 -9.28
CA ASN A 101 -6.47 5.25 -10.30
C ASN A 101 -6.50 6.26 -11.45
N THR A 102 -5.35 6.50 -12.06
CA THR A 102 -5.19 7.33 -13.24
C THR A 102 -4.82 6.45 -14.45
N ALA A 103 -5.05 6.95 -15.66
CA ALA A 103 -4.68 6.22 -16.88
C ALA A 103 -3.16 6.19 -17.09
N HIS A 104 -2.45 7.20 -16.57
CA HIS A 104 -1.01 7.32 -16.63
C HIS A 104 -0.43 7.38 -15.22
N GLU A 105 0.64 6.63 -14.99
CA GLU A 105 1.26 6.49 -13.66
C GLU A 105 1.93 7.79 -13.19
N GLU A 106 2.30 8.68 -14.11
CA GLU A 106 2.83 10.00 -13.79
C GLU A 106 1.80 10.86 -13.03
N ASP A 107 0.52 10.75 -13.40
CA ASP A 107 -0.58 11.49 -12.77
C ASP A 107 -0.92 10.94 -11.37
N LEU A 108 -0.60 9.68 -11.11
CA LEU A 108 -0.83 9.04 -9.80
C LEU A 108 0.05 9.68 -8.71
N ARG A 109 1.19 10.24 -9.11
CA ARG A 109 2.18 10.83 -8.22
C ARG A 109 1.59 11.95 -7.36
N GLU A 110 0.89 12.90 -7.98
CA GLU A 110 0.36 14.08 -7.26
C GLU A 110 -0.67 13.64 -6.23
N SER A 111 -1.58 12.73 -6.61
CA SER A 111 -2.57 12.16 -5.69
C SER A 111 -1.94 11.37 -4.54
N LEU A 112 -0.83 10.66 -4.79
CA LEU A 112 -0.06 9.99 -3.74
C LEU A 112 0.57 11.00 -2.78
N GLU A 113 1.24 12.04 -3.28
CA GLU A 113 1.87 13.09 -2.46
C GLU A 113 0.80 13.79 -1.59
N GLU A 114 -0.32 14.21 -2.17
CA GLU A 114 -1.43 14.84 -1.47
C GLU A 114 -2.03 13.92 -0.38
N ALA A 115 -2.24 12.64 -0.71
CA ALA A 115 -2.73 11.66 0.27
C ALA A 115 -1.74 11.46 1.41
N MET A 116 -0.43 11.43 1.14
CA MET A 116 0.57 11.35 2.20
C MET A 116 0.51 12.58 3.11
N GLU A 117 0.40 13.79 2.56
CA GLU A 117 0.30 15.04 3.33
C GLU A 117 -0.94 15.06 4.21
N LYS A 118 -2.10 14.70 3.65
CA LYS A 118 -3.38 14.66 4.35
C LYS A 118 -3.44 13.58 5.43
N TYR A 119 -2.73 12.46 5.24
CA TYR A 119 -2.70 11.31 6.15
C TYR A 119 -1.25 11.02 6.61
N PRO A 120 -0.64 11.91 7.42
CA PRO A 120 0.79 11.85 7.75
C PRO A 120 1.18 10.65 8.63
N ASP A 121 0.20 10.00 9.24
CA ASP A 121 0.36 8.81 10.08
C ASP A 121 0.18 7.50 9.31
N SER A 122 -0.26 7.55 8.04
CA SER A 122 -0.40 6.35 7.23
C SER A 122 0.95 5.88 6.71
N TYR A 123 1.09 4.56 6.58
CA TYR A 123 2.20 3.89 5.91
C TYR A 123 1.76 3.13 4.67
N ALA A 124 0.51 3.33 4.26
CA ALA A 124 -0.03 2.76 3.03
C ALA A 124 -1.04 3.68 2.36
N ILE A 125 -1.15 3.56 1.04
CA ILE A 125 -2.21 4.18 0.23
C ILE A 125 -2.77 3.11 -0.70
N LEU A 126 -4.08 2.94 -0.67
CA LEU A 126 -4.81 2.12 -1.63
C LEU A 126 -5.07 2.93 -2.90
N VAL A 127 -4.94 2.29 -4.06
CA VAL A 127 -5.28 2.86 -5.35
C VAL A 127 -6.45 2.07 -5.91
N ARG A 128 -7.59 2.74 -6.10
CA ARG A 128 -8.87 2.12 -6.46
C ARG A 128 -8.74 1.30 -7.74
N ARG A 129 -9.23 0.06 -7.73
CA ARG A 129 -9.14 -0.87 -8.87
C ARG A 129 -7.72 -1.21 -9.35
N HIS A 130 -6.69 -0.90 -8.57
CA HIS A 130 -5.30 -1.10 -8.95
C HIS A 130 -4.55 -1.93 -7.90
N GLY A 131 -4.44 -1.44 -6.67
CA GLY A 131 -3.60 -2.09 -5.68
C GLY A 131 -3.31 -1.22 -4.46
N ILE A 132 -2.10 -1.37 -3.92
CA ILE A 132 -1.64 -0.66 -2.71
C ILE A 132 -0.15 -0.33 -2.81
N TYR A 133 0.23 0.82 -2.25
CA TYR A 133 1.62 1.16 -1.93
C TYR A 133 1.78 1.11 -0.42
N VAL A 134 2.80 0.41 0.07
CA VAL A 134 3.15 0.29 1.49
C VAL A 134 4.62 0.62 1.67
N TRP A 135 4.97 1.49 2.60
CA TRP A 135 6.36 1.89 2.82
C TRP A 135 6.81 1.72 4.27
N GLY A 136 8.12 1.74 4.48
CA GLY A 136 8.72 1.69 5.81
C GLY A 136 10.15 2.17 5.80
N ASP A 137 10.71 2.37 6.99
CA ASP A 137 12.09 2.88 7.14
C ASP A 137 13.15 1.91 6.60
N ASN A 138 12.78 0.64 6.42
CA ASN A 138 13.62 -0.39 5.80
C ASN A 138 12.74 -1.50 5.21
N VAL A 139 13.37 -2.41 4.46
CA VAL A 139 12.69 -3.54 3.79
C VAL A 139 11.94 -4.45 4.77
N HIS A 140 12.48 -4.69 5.96
CA HIS A 140 11.82 -5.54 6.97
C HIS A 140 10.51 -4.90 7.44
N LYS A 141 10.53 -3.60 7.76
CA LYS A 141 9.33 -2.86 8.13
C LYS A 141 8.32 -2.80 7.00
N ALA A 142 8.74 -2.45 5.79
CA ALA A 142 7.83 -2.39 4.63
C ALA A 142 7.16 -3.75 4.38
N LYS A 143 7.93 -4.84 4.43
CA LYS A 143 7.42 -6.22 4.29
C LYS A 143 6.43 -6.58 5.40
N THR A 144 6.79 -6.39 6.67
CA THR A 144 5.91 -6.73 7.79
C THR A 144 4.60 -5.95 7.76
N GLN A 145 4.65 -4.66 7.39
CA GLN A 145 3.46 -3.84 7.20
C GLN A 145 2.62 -4.36 6.03
N CYS A 146 3.25 -4.67 4.89
CA CYS A 146 2.56 -5.18 3.72
C CYS A 146 1.83 -6.50 4.00
N GLU A 147 2.48 -7.45 4.68
CA GLU A 147 1.88 -8.74 5.05
C GLU A 147 0.71 -8.55 6.03
N SER A 148 0.90 -7.67 7.03
CA SER A 148 -0.14 -7.36 8.01
C SER A 148 -1.36 -6.72 7.36
N ILE A 149 -1.14 -5.76 6.45
CA ILE A 149 -2.21 -5.07 5.73
C ILE A 149 -2.93 -6.05 4.80
N ASP A 150 -2.21 -6.87 4.03
CA ASP A 150 -2.85 -7.82 3.10
C ASP A 150 -3.75 -8.84 3.83
N TYR A 151 -3.29 -9.36 4.98
CA TYR A 151 -4.11 -10.19 5.87
C TYR A 151 -5.39 -9.45 6.31
N ILE A 152 -5.26 -8.20 6.76
CA ILE A 152 -6.38 -7.39 7.22
C ILE A 152 -7.38 -7.13 6.09
N LEU A 153 -6.90 -6.85 4.87
CA LEU A 153 -7.75 -6.61 3.71
C LEU A 153 -8.52 -7.87 3.31
N GLN A 154 -7.88 -9.04 3.32
CA GLN A 154 -8.57 -10.31 3.09
C GLN A 154 -9.64 -10.54 4.15
N LEU A 155 -9.29 -10.38 5.43
CA LEU A 155 -10.23 -10.54 6.53
C LEU A 155 -11.41 -9.57 6.41
N ALA A 156 -11.17 -8.31 6.04
CA ALA A 156 -12.22 -7.32 5.85
C ALA A 156 -13.23 -7.74 4.75
N VAL A 157 -12.74 -8.29 3.64
CA VAL A 157 -13.61 -8.83 2.59
C VAL A 157 -14.45 -10.01 3.10
N GLU A 158 -13.85 -10.95 3.83
CA GLU A 158 -14.56 -12.10 4.38
C GLU A 158 -15.56 -11.70 5.48
N MET A 159 -15.19 -10.78 6.38
CA MET A 159 -16.10 -10.17 7.36
C MET A 159 -17.31 -9.58 6.66
N LYS A 160 -17.10 -8.85 5.55
CA LYS A 160 -18.20 -8.25 4.81
C LYS A 160 -19.13 -9.28 4.18
N LYS A 161 -18.58 -10.38 3.63
CA LYS A 161 -19.38 -11.52 3.12
C LYS A 161 -20.22 -12.17 4.23
N LEU A 162 -19.70 -12.21 5.45
CA LEU A 162 -20.35 -12.78 6.62
C LEU A 162 -21.29 -11.80 7.34
N GLY A 163 -21.42 -10.55 6.87
CA GLY A 163 -22.25 -9.53 7.52
C GLY A 163 -21.67 -8.98 8.83
N LEU A 164 -20.36 -9.17 9.07
CA LEU A 164 -19.65 -8.63 10.22
C LEU A 164 -19.15 -7.20 9.93
N PRO A 165 -19.30 -6.26 10.87
CA PRO A 165 -18.83 -4.88 10.68
C PRO A 165 -17.32 -4.76 10.89
N TRP A 166 -16.67 -3.81 10.21
CA TRP A 166 -15.24 -3.52 10.38
C TRP A 166 -14.93 -2.64 11.59
N THR A 167 -15.91 -1.89 12.05
CA THR A 167 -15.83 -1.01 13.22
C THR A 167 -17.03 -1.25 14.12
N ARG A 168 -16.90 -0.95 15.41
CA ARG A 168 -18.03 -1.03 16.33
C ARG A 168 -19.09 0.05 16.07
#